data_AF-A0A6B3BQF4-F1
#
_entry.id   AF-A0A6B3BQF4-F1
#
_cell.length_a   1.000
_cell.length_b   1.000
_cell.length_c   1.000
_cell.angle_alpha   90.00
_cell.angle_beta   90.00
_cell.angle_gamma   90.00
#
_symmetry.space_group_name_H-M   'P 1'
#
loop_
_entity.id
_entity.type
_entity.pdbx_description
1 polymer ?
#
loop_
_entity_poly.entity_id
_entity_poly.type
_entity_poly.pdbx_seq_one_letter_code
_entity_poly.pdbx_strand_id
1 'polypeptide(L)'
;MTTSPLAVIATDSPARVDLRAAGSKYTGVWHLSKPAASWKLTIVSAAGGKTVRTLTGGPAAGKISATWDGTGPGGRKVPTGTYRWTLTAPAADHVGRSATVKGSVAVRS
;
A
#
# COMPACT_ATOMS: atom_id res chain seq x y z
N MET A 1 -31.86 5.97 -2.19
CA MET A 1 -30.79 5.39 -1.35
C MET A 1 -29.47 5.97 -1.83
N THR A 2 -28.80 6.78 -1.03
CA THR A 2 -27.44 7.26 -1.33
C THR A 2 -26.47 6.14 -1.03
N THR A 3 -25.99 5.44 -2.06
CA THR A 3 -25.03 4.36 -1.88
C THR A 3 -23.66 4.95 -1.57
N SER A 4 -23.17 4.76 -0.34
CA SER A 4 -21.87 5.30 0.07
C SER A 4 -20.72 4.68 -0.74
N PRO A 5 -19.79 5.49 -1.27
CA PRO A 5 -18.62 4.96 -1.98
C PRO A 5 -17.66 4.23 -1.03
N LEU A 6 -16.81 3.36 -1.59
CA LEU A 6 -15.72 2.77 -0.81
C LEU A 6 -14.70 3.86 -0.49
N ALA A 7 -14.39 4.03 0.79
CA ALA A 7 -13.41 5.00 1.27
C ALA A 7 -12.42 4.33 2.22
N VAL A 8 -11.19 4.85 2.24
CA VAL A 8 -10.22 4.53 3.29
C VAL A 8 -10.50 5.46 4.47
N ILE A 9 -10.89 4.89 5.61
CA ILE A 9 -11.28 5.63 6.81
C ILE A 9 -10.12 5.83 7.79
N ALA A 10 -9.12 4.94 7.77
CA ALA A 10 -7.88 5.10 8.54
C ALA A 10 -6.71 4.48 7.79
N THR A 11 -5.51 5.02 8.03
CA THR A 11 -4.26 4.55 7.44
C THR A 11 -3.21 4.48 8.53
N ASP A 12 -2.77 3.26 8.83
CA ASP A 12 -1.66 2.99 9.72
C ASP A 12 -0.46 2.55 8.88
N SER A 13 0.28 3.53 8.37
CA SER A 13 1.51 3.30 7.61
C SER A 13 2.67 4.05 8.26
N PRO A 14 3.81 3.39 8.53
CA PRO A 14 4.95 4.07 9.13
C PRO A 14 5.54 5.09 8.15
N ALA A 15 5.84 6.29 8.64
CA ALA A 15 6.50 7.33 7.85
C ALA A 15 7.97 6.97 7.55
N ARG A 16 8.58 6.09 8.35
CA ARG A 16 9.97 5.66 8.21
C ARG A 16 10.11 4.18 8.55
N VAL A 17 10.98 3.47 7.84
CA VAL A 17 11.31 2.07 8.11
C VAL A 17 12.81 1.83 7.90
N ASP A 18 13.43 1.06 8.81
CA ASP A 18 14.81 0.61 8.68
C ASP A 18 14.83 -0.88 8.31
N LEU A 19 15.16 -1.18 7.06
CA LEU A 19 15.18 -2.52 6.46
C LEU A 19 16.58 -3.17 6.49
N ARG A 20 17.56 -2.51 7.15
CA ARG A 20 18.90 -3.06 7.40
C ARG A 20 18.90 -4.07 8.53
N ALA A 21 18.02 -3.86 9.52
CA ALA A 21 17.83 -4.80 10.61
C ALA A 21 17.21 -6.10 10.09
N ALA A 22 17.80 -7.24 10.46
CA ALA A 22 17.35 -8.55 10.02
C ALA A 22 15.86 -8.76 10.36
N GLY A 23 15.08 -9.22 9.38
CA GLY A 23 13.64 -9.46 9.54
C GLY A 23 12.75 -8.20 9.48
N SER A 24 13.32 -7.00 9.39
CA SER A 24 12.54 -5.76 9.30
C SER A 24 11.79 -5.65 7.98
N LYS A 25 10.53 -5.25 8.06
CA LYS A 25 9.63 -5.08 6.92
C LYS A 25 8.78 -3.84 7.11
N TYR A 26 8.50 -3.16 6.02
CA TYR A 26 7.42 -2.18 5.96
C TYR A 26 6.09 -2.93 6.04
N THR A 27 5.20 -2.50 6.94
CA THR A 27 3.81 -2.97 6.98
C THR A 27 2.91 -1.75 6.97
N GLY A 28 2.05 -1.66 5.95
CA GLY A 28 0.97 -0.68 5.91
C GLY A 28 -0.37 -1.36 6.16
N VAL A 29 -1.21 -0.74 6.97
CA VAL A 29 -2.58 -1.18 7.23
C VAL A 29 -3.55 -0.07 6.83
N TRP A 30 -4.60 -0.43 6.10
CA TRP A 30 -5.63 0.49 5.65
C TRP A 30 -7.00 -0.04 6.03
N HIS A 31 -7.78 0.78 6.71
CA HIS A 31 -9.14 0.48 7.11
C HIS A 31 -10.10 1.07 6.10
N LEU A 32 -11.08 0.28 5.67
CA LEU A 32 -12.05 0.65 4.65
C LEU A 32 -13.45 0.80 5.26
N SER A 33 -14.27 1.66 4.68
CA SER A 33 -15.67 1.86 5.09
C SER A 33 -16.57 0.64 4.79
N LYS A 34 -16.20 -0.19 3.81
CA LYS A 34 -16.91 -1.39 3.39
C LYS A 34 -15.95 -2.41 2.75
N PRO A 35 -16.38 -3.65 2.47
CA PRO A 35 -15.51 -4.66 1.86
C PRO A 35 -15.01 -4.26 0.47
N ALA A 36 -13.79 -4.69 0.14
CA ALA A 36 -13.18 -4.57 -1.18
C ALA A 36 -13.07 -5.94 -1.88
N ALA A 37 -13.29 -5.98 -3.20
CA ALA A 37 -13.16 -7.21 -4.01
C ALA A 37 -11.70 -7.66 -4.13
N SER A 38 -10.79 -6.69 -4.19
CA SER A 38 -9.35 -6.89 -4.31
C SER A 38 -8.63 -5.60 -3.91
N TRP A 39 -7.30 -5.66 -3.87
CA TRP A 39 -6.49 -4.47 -3.67
C TRP A 39 -5.16 -4.56 -4.40
N LYS A 40 -4.62 -3.38 -4.71
CA LYS A 40 -3.32 -3.20 -5.34
C LYS A 40 -2.57 -2.06 -4.66
N LEU A 41 -1.39 -2.35 -4.14
CA LEU A 41 -0.44 -1.39 -3.61
C LEU A 41 0.73 -1.24 -4.57
N THR A 42 0.96 -0.04 -5.08
CA THR A 42 2.13 0.28 -5.91
C THR A 42 3.08 1.16 -5.12
N ILE A 43 4.35 0.76 -5.05
CA ILE A 43 5.42 1.49 -4.38
C ILE A 43 6.39 2.01 -5.44
N VAL A 44 6.67 3.31 -5.41
CA VAL A 44 7.42 4.06 -6.41
C VAL A 44 8.52 4.85 -5.72
N SER A 45 9.74 4.83 -6.27
CA SER A 45 10.83 5.70 -5.80
C SER A 45 10.49 7.16 -6.03
N ALA A 46 10.56 8.00 -4.99
CA ALA A 46 10.31 9.44 -5.13
C ALA A 46 11.42 10.15 -5.93
N ALA A 47 12.65 9.62 -5.90
CA ALA A 47 13.80 10.22 -6.58
C ALA A 47 13.76 10.04 -8.09
N GLY A 48 13.22 8.92 -8.58
CA GLY A 48 13.25 8.58 -10.02
C GLY A 48 11.91 8.19 -10.64
N GLY A 49 10.82 8.19 -9.87
CA GLY A 49 9.48 7.82 -10.35
C GLY A 49 9.33 6.35 -10.77
N LYS A 50 10.35 5.51 -10.53
CA LYS A 50 10.33 4.09 -10.91
C LYS A 50 9.53 3.27 -9.91
N THR A 51 8.60 2.46 -10.41
CA THR A 51 7.90 1.45 -9.61
C THR A 51 8.91 0.41 -9.13
N VAL A 52 9.07 0.31 -7.81
CA VAL A 52 9.98 -0.67 -7.20
C VAL A 52 9.26 -1.95 -6.79
N ARG A 53 7.98 -1.84 -6.42
CA ARG A 53 7.18 -3.00 -6.03
C ARG A 53 5.72 -2.76 -6.34
N THR A 54 5.05 -3.81 -6.77
CA THR A 54 3.59 -3.89 -6.79
C THR A 54 3.18 -5.09 -5.96
N LEU A 55 2.28 -4.88 -5.01
CA LEU A 55 1.66 -5.93 -4.22
C LEU A 55 0.17 -5.94 -4.54
N THR A 56 -0.41 -7.12 -4.64
CA THR A 56 -1.84 -7.31 -4.85
C THR A 56 -2.37 -8.31 -3.84
N GLY A 57 -3.66 -8.22 -3.53
CA GLY A 57 -4.34 -9.24 -2.75
C GLY A 57 -5.82 -9.32 -3.09
N GLY A 58 -6.42 -10.38 -2.58
CA GLY A 58 -7.82 -10.72 -2.82
C GLY A 58 -8.79 -9.90 -1.98
N PRO A 59 -10.02 -10.42 -1.80
CA PRO A 59 -11.08 -9.74 -1.05
C PRO A 59 -10.65 -9.35 0.36
N ALA A 60 -11.07 -8.16 0.78
CA ALA A 60 -10.77 -7.61 2.10
C ALA A 60 -12.05 -7.13 2.77
N ALA A 61 -12.40 -7.72 3.91
CA ALA A 61 -13.61 -7.40 4.68
C ALA A 61 -13.46 -6.11 5.52
N GLY A 62 -12.94 -5.03 4.92
CA GLY A 62 -12.79 -3.74 5.61
C GLY A 62 -11.38 -3.43 6.13
N LYS A 63 -10.42 -4.35 5.98
CA LYS A 63 -9.02 -4.11 6.37
C LYS A 63 -8.06 -4.73 5.34
N ILE A 64 -7.14 -3.91 4.84
CA ILE A 64 -6.04 -4.35 3.98
C ILE A 64 -4.74 -4.23 4.79
N SER A 65 -3.96 -5.30 4.82
CA SER A 65 -2.60 -5.30 5.36
C SER A 65 -1.64 -5.73 4.25
N ALA A 66 -0.64 -4.92 3.98
CA ALA A 66 0.39 -5.23 3.00
C ALA A 66 1.77 -5.05 3.60
N THR A 67 2.62 -6.06 3.40
CA THR A 67 3.99 -6.08 3.90
C THR A 67 4.98 -6.09 2.75
N TRP A 68 6.03 -5.29 2.88
CA TRP A 68 7.14 -5.19 1.93
C TRP A 68 8.47 -5.25 2.67
N ASP A 69 9.35 -6.11 2.20
CA ASP A 69 10.66 -6.39 2.78
C ASP A 69 11.79 -5.50 2.22
N GLY A 70 11.45 -4.49 1.42
CA GLY A 70 12.44 -3.64 0.75
C GLY A 70 13.02 -4.23 -0.52
N THR A 71 12.47 -5.33 -1.03
CA THR A 71 12.91 -5.91 -2.31
C THR A 71 12.27 -5.18 -3.48
N GLY A 72 13.11 -4.71 -4.40
CA GLY A 72 12.76 -4.11 -5.65
C GLY A 72 12.77 -5.10 -6.83
N PRO A 73 12.80 -4.58 -8.07
CA PRO A 73 12.90 -5.39 -9.28
C PRO A 73 14.16 -6.25 -9.29
N GLY A 74 14.05 -7.49 -9.76
CA GLY A 74 15.17 -8.43 -9.78
C GLY A 74 15.62 -8.93 -8.39
N GLY A 75 14.77 -8.79 -7.37
CA GLY A 75 15.03 -9.29 -6.02
C GLY A 75 16.06 -8.49 -5.22
N ARG A 76 16.55 -7.37 -5.76
CA ARG A 76 17.56 -6.53 -5.10
C ARG A 76 16.94 -5.64 -4.04
N LYS A 77 17.67 -5.34 -2.97
CA LYS A 77 17.26 -4.32 -1.99
C LYS A 77 17.20 -2.95 -2.65
N VAL A 78 16.15 -2.20 -2.34
CA VAL A 78 16.00 -0.83 -2.84
C VAL A 78 16.96 0.12 -2.12
N PRO A 79 17.48 1.17 -2.77
CA PRO A 79 18.35 2.14 -2.10
C PRO A 79 17.66 2.85 -0.94
N THR A 80 18.44 3.32 0.03
CA THR A 80 17.95 4.27 1.05
C THR A 80 17.37 5.50 0.35
N GLY A 81 16.16 5.90 0.73
CA GLY A 81 15.46 7.03 0.12
C GLY A 81 13.98 7.09 0.46
N THR A 82 13.29 8.06 -0.12
CA THR A 82 11.84 8.20 0.04
C THR A 82 11.10 7.44 -1.05
N TYR A 83 10.06 6.71 -0.64
CA TYR A 83 9.19 5.94 -1.51
C TYR A 83 7.76 6.41 -1.34
N ARG A 84 7.05 6.58 -2.45
CA ARG A 84 5.62 6.90 -2.48
C ARG A 84 4.86 5.62 -2.73
N TRP A 85 3.82 5.39 -1.96
CA TRP A 85 2.93 4.25 -2.18
C TRP A 85 1.54 4.75 -2.54
N THR A 86 0.86 3.98 -3.39
CA THR A 86 -0.54 4.21 -3.78
C THR A 86 -1.29 2.90 -3.61
N LEU A 87 -2.30 2.90 -2.74
CA LEU A 87 -3.24 1.79 -2.59
C LEU A 87 -4.49 2.10 -3.39
N THR A 88 -4.93 1.14 -4.19
CA THR A 88 -6.22 1.17 -4.89
C THR A 88 -6.98 -0.11 -4.59
N ALA A 89 -8.25 0.01 -4.21
CA ALA A 89 -9.13 -1.10 -3.90
C ALA A 89 -10.53 -0.85 -4.50
N PRO A 90 -11.02 -1.70 -5.41
CA PRO A 90 -12.43 -1.66 -5.83
C PRO A 90 -13.36 -2.21 -4.73
N ALA A 91 -14.55 -1.64 -4.63
CA ALA A 91 -15.59 -2.12 -3.73
C ALA A 91 -16.04 -3.55 -4.09
N ALA A 92 -16.31 -4.39 -3.08
CA ALA A 92 -16.75 -5.77 -3.29
C ALA A 92 -18.13 -5.85 -3.97
N ASP A 93 -18.98 -4.87 -3.72
CA ASP A 93 -20.30 -4.72 -4.33
C ASP A 93 -20.24 -4.12 -5.75
N HIS A 94 -19.06 -3.71 -6.23
CA HIS A 94 -18.87 -2.95 -7.46
C HIS A 94 -19.70 -1.65 -7.55
N VAL A 95 -20.20 -1.14 -6.40
CA VAL A 95 -21.00 0.07 -6.35
C VAL A 95 -20.16 1.25 -5.86
N GLY A 96 -20.22 2.34 -6.61
CA GLY A 96 -19.48 3.57 -6.31
C GLY A 96 -18.01 3.50 -6.71
N ARG A 97 -17.26 4.53 -6.35
CA ARG A 97 -15.85 4.66 -6.74
C ARG A 97 -14.95 3.73 -5.92
N SER A 98 -13.92 3.19 -6.56
CA SER A 98 -12.82 2.48 -5.88
C SER A 98 -12.11 3.42 -4.89
N ALA A 99 -11.76 2.89 -3.72
CA ALA A 99 -10.90 3.60 -2.79
C ALA A 99 -9.51 3.76 -3.40
N THR A 100 -8.97 4.98 -3.34
CA THR A 100 -7.57 5.26 -3.65
C THR A 100 -6.99 6.13 -2.56
N VAL A 101 -5.89 5.69 -1.96
CA VAL A 101 -5.15 6.44 -0.94
C VAL A 101 -3.67 6.40 -1.27
N LYS A 102 -2.96 7.48 -0.93
CA LYS A 102 -1.54 7.64 -1.20
C LYS A 102 -0.82 8.04 0.07
N GLY A 103 0.45 7.68 0.15
CA GLY A 103 1.34 8.19 1.19
C GLY A 103 2.79 7.97 0.80
N SER A 104 3.66 8.16 1.78
CA SER A 104 5.09 8.01 1.60
C SER A 104 5.74 7.36 2.81
N VAL A 105 6.84 6.66 2.56
CA VAL A 105 7.68 6.06 3.58
C VAL A 105 9.14 6.35 3.22
N ALA A 106 9.91 6.83 4.20
CA ALA A 106 11.36 6.87 4.10
C ALA A 106 11.93 5.49 4.45
N VAL A 107 12.61 4.88 3.50
CA VAL A 107 13.27 3.58 3.68
C VAL A 107 14.74 3.81 3.92
N ARG A 108 15.26 3.16 4.94
CA ARG A 108 16.69 2.96 5.13
C ARG A 108 17.00 1.50 4.83
N SER A 109 17.84 1.25 3.85
CA SER A 109 18.25 -0.08 3.37
C SER A 109 19.75 -0.23 3.42
#